data_AF-A0A6B1G2J6-F1
#
_entry.id   AF-A0A6B1G2J6-F1
#
_cell.length_a   1.000
_cell.length_b   1.000
_cell.length_c   1.000
_cell.angle_alpha   90.00
_cell.angle_beta   90.00
_cell.angle_gamma   90.00
#
_symmetry.space_group_name_H-M   'P 1'
#
loop_
_entity.id
_entity.type
_entity.pdbx_description
1 polymer ?
#
loop_
_entity_poly.entity_id
_entity_poly.type
_entity_poly.pdbx_seq_one_letter_code
_entity_poly.pdbx_strand_id
1 'polypeptide(L)'
;MNWVAFQFSEWGWDDYSEVLVVRRSMLEENADLVRRYLAAVMQGLRHVIENPENSAEIAVRYAVDVELTKEQALRRYELQEALVAGSDELPLGHMTADRWNRQVASLIQYGQMELPMCE
;
A
#
# COMPACT_ATOMS: atom_id res chain seq x y z
N MET A 1 -7.33 -1.31 22.99
CA MET A 1 -5.88 -1.48 22.78
C MET A 1 -5.38 -0.21 22.13
N ASN A 2 -4.39 0.48 22.69
CA ASN A 2 -3.92 1.76 22.12
C ASN A 2 -2.83 1.48 21.08
N TRP A 3 -3.16 1.58 19.79
CA TRP A 3 -2.19 1.41 18.71
C TRP A 3 -1.42 2.71 18.48
N VAL A 4 -0.11 2.56 18.36
CA VAL A 4 0.84 3.61 18.01
C VAL A 4 1.58 3.18 16.75
N ALA A 5 1.84 4.12 15.85
CA ALA A 5 2.67 3.88 14.67
C ALA A 5 4.12 4.26 14.95
N PHE A 6 5.03 3.47 14.41
CA PHE A 6 6.43 3.81 14.27
C PHE A 6 6.72 3.90 12.76
N GLN A 7 6.85 5.11 12.23
CA GLN A 7 7.00 5.32 10.79
C GLN A 7 8.47 5.23 10.38
N PHE A 8 8.83 4.21 9.60
CA PHE A 8 10.19 4.01 9.13
C PHE A 8 10.71 5.15 8.23
N SER A 9 9.81 5.86 7.56
CA SER A 9 10.13 7.04 6.74
C SER A 9 10.76 8.17 7.55
N GLU A 10 10.37 8.35 8.83
CA GLU A 10 10.97 9.32 9.75
C GLU A 10 12.42 8.98 10.13
N TRP A 11 12.85 7.75 9.84
CA TRP A 11 14.18 7.21 10.16
C TRP A 11 15.00 6.89 8.90
N GLY A 12 14.62 7.46 7.75
CA GLY A 12 15.37 7.35 6.51
C GLY A 12 15.02 6.15 5.63
N TRP A 13 13.96 5.41 5.96
CA TRP A 13 13.46 4.29 5.16
C TRP A 13 12.06 4.60 4.61
N ASP A 14 12.02 5.29 3.47
CA ASP A 14 10.77 5.73 2.80
C ASP A 14 10.49 4.93 1.53
N ASP A 15 10.32 3.63 1.75
CA ASP A 15 10.11 2.60 0.74
C ASP A 15 8.62 2.32 0.51
N TYR A 16 8.27 1.61 -0.56
CA TYR A 16 6.92 1.07 -0.68
C TYR A 16 6.76 -0.12 0.27
N SER A 17 5.92 0.03 1.30
CA SER A 17 5.65 -1.04 2.27
C SER A 17 4.69 -2.10 1.72
N GLU A 18 3.72 -1.69 0.90
CA GLU A 18 2.72 -2.55 0.29
C GLU A 18 2.51 -2.13 -1.17
N VAL A 19 2.41 -3.12 -2.07
CA VAL A 19 2.20 -2.89 -3.50
C VAL A 19 1.25 -3.95 -4.07
N LEU A 20 0.52 -3.59 -5.13
CA LEU A 20 -0.23 -4.56 -5.91
C LEU A 20 0.68 -5.17 -6.97
N VAL A 21 0.75 -6.50 -7.00
CA VAL A 21 1.51 -7.25 -8.00
C VAL A 21 0.57 -8.03 -8.90
N VAL A 22 0.90 -8.10 -10.19
CA VAL A 22 0.16 -8.87 -11.18
C VAL A 22 1.12 -9.76 -11.95
N ARG A 23 0.67 -10.95 -12.34
CA ARG A 23 1.46 -11.81 -13.24
C ARG A 23 1.58 -11.12 -14.60
N ARG A 24 2.79 -11.14 -15.16
CA ARG A 24 3.06 -10.57 -16.48
C ARG A 24 2.12 -11.13 -17.56
N SER A 25 1.91 -12.45 -17.57
CA SER A 25 0.99 -13.09 -18.52
C SER A 25 -0.44 -12.56 -18.42
N MET A 26 -0.94 -12.26 -17.22
CA MET A 26 -2.30 -11.69 -17.06
C MET A 26 -2.40 -10.28 -17.64
N LEU A 27 -1.33 -9.48 -17.55
CA LEU A 27 -1.29 -8.15 -18.16
C LEU A 27 -1.24 -8.24 -19.69
N GLU A 28 -0.48 -9.19 -20.23
CA GLU A 28 -0.33 -9.39 -21.68
C GLU A 28 -1.60 -10.00 -22.31
N GLU A 29 -2.20 -10.99 -21.66
CA GLU A 29 -3.36 -11.73 -22.15
C GLU A 29 -4.69 -10.99 -21.89
N ASN A 30 -4.79 -10.26 -20.78
CA ASN A 30 -6.05 -9.62 -20.36
C ASN A 30 -5.83 -8.29 -19.64
N ALA A 31 -5.21 -7.33 -20.34
CA ALA A 31 -4.99 -5.97 -19.83
C ALA A 31 -6.28 -5.25 -19.38
N ASP A 32 -7.42 -5.54 -20.00
CA ASP A 32 -8.70 -4.92 -19.61
C ASP A 32 -9.14 -5.34 -18.20
N LEU A 33 -9.04 -6.63 -17.88
CA LEU A 33 -9.31 -7.14 -16.54
C LEU A 33 -8.44 -6.45 -15.51
N VAL A 34 -7.13 -6.33 -15.78
CA VAL A 34 -6.18 -5.67 -14.87
C VAL A 34 -6.56 -4.20 -14.68
N ARG A 35 -6.88 -3.47 -15.74
CA ARG A 35 -7.30 -2.06 -15.67
C ARG A 35 -8.56 -1.88 -14.84
N ARG A 36 -9.57 -2.73 -15.05
CA ARG A 36 -10.84 -2.67 -14.31
C ARG A 36 -10.67 -3.02 -12.84
N TYR A 37 -9.84 -4.01 -12.54
CA TYR A 37 -9.48 -4.37 -11.17
C TYR A 37 -8.81 -3.19 -10.46
N LEU A 38 -7.76 -2.61 -11.07
CA LEU A 38 -7.07 -1.45 -10.49
C LEU A 38 -8.02 -0.26 -10.29
N ALA A 39 -8.89 0.03 -11.26
CA ALA A 39 -9.88 1.10 -11.10
C ALA A 39 -10.81 0.86 -9.91
N ALA A 40 -11.29 -0.38 -9.72
CA ALA A 40 -12.14 -0.73 -8.59
C ALA A 40 -11.39 -0.63 -7.25
N VAL A 41 -10.13 -1.07 -7.18
CA VAL A 41 -9.30 -0.94 -5.96
C VAL A 41 -9.06 0.54 -5.62
N MET A 42 -8.72 1.37 -6.60
CA MET A 42 -8.52 2.81 -6.38
C MET A 42 -9.81 3.51 -5.92
N GLN A 43 -10.98 3.09 -6.40
CA GLN A 43 -12.26 3.58 -5.88
C GLN A 43 -12.47 3.16 -4.42
N GLY A 44 -12.14 1.92 -4.07
CA GLY A 44 -12.22 1.44 -2.69
C GLY A 44 -11.29 2.20 -1.74
N LEU A 45 -10.03 2.42 -2.13
CA LEU A 45 -9.08 3.20 -1.34
C LEU A 45 -9.52 4.65 -1.15
N ARG A 46 -10.04 5.28 -2.20
CA ARG A 46 -10.63 6.62 -2.11
C ARG A 46 -11.82 6.65 -1.15
N HIS A 47 -12.69 5.63 -1.19
CA HIS A 47 -13.81 5.51 -0.28
C HIS A 47 -13.38 5.35 1.18
N VAL A 48 -12.26 4.69 1.45
CA VAL A 48 -11.67 4.60 2.81
C VAL A 48 -11.27 5.98 3.32
N ILE A 49 -10.63 6.80 2.49
CA ILE A 49 -10.21 8.17 2.85
C ILE A 49 -11.44 9.07 3.05
N GLU A 50 -12.38 9.05 2.12
CA GLU A 50 -13.53 9.96 2.11
C GLU A 50 -14.64 9.56 3.09
N ASN A 51 -14.77 8.26 3.41
CA ASN A 51 -15.85 7.69 4.22
C ASN A 51 -15.32 6.67 5.25
N PRO A 52 -14.43 7.06 6.18
CA PRO A 52 -13.73 6.13 7.07
C PRO A 52 -14.68 5.39 8.02
N GLU A 53 -15.75 6.04 8.49
CA GLU A 53 -16.79 5.46 9.36
C GLU A 53 -17.51 4.28 8.70
N ASN A 54 -17.92 4.45 7.45
CA ASN A 54 -18.59 3.40 6.69
C ASN A 54 -17.61 2.27 6.33
N SER A 55 -16.39 2.65 5.96
CA SER A 55 -15.33 1.70 5.65
C SER A 55 -14.96 0.84 6.86
N ALA A 56 -14.95 1.43 8.07
CA ALA A 56 -14.72 0.71 9.32
C ALA A 56 -15.82 -0.32 9.59
N GLU A 57 -17.09 -0.01 9.32
CA GLU A 57 -18.20 -0.97 9.44
C GLU A 57 -18.06 -2.15 8.48
N ILE A 58 -17.61 -1.90 7.24
CA ILE A 58 -17.29 -2.94 6.26
C ILE A 58 -16.16 -3.82 6.78
N ALA A 59 -15.07 -3.21 7.27
CA ALA A 59 -13.92 -3.96 7.79
C ALA A 59 -14.29 -4.85 8.97
N VAL A 60 -15.07 -4.33 9.94
CA VAL A 60 -15.56 -5.12 11.08
C VAL A 60 -16.45 -6.28 10.64
N ARG A 61 -17.30 -6.06 9.63
CA ARG A 61 -18.23 -7.10 9.13
C ARG A 61 -17.53 -8.25 8.41
N TYR A 62 -16.47 -7.95 7.66
CA TYR A 62 -15.81 -8.93 6.78
C TYR A 62 -14.41 -9.34 7.24
N ALA A 63 -13.94 -8.89 8.41
CA ALA A 63 -12.70 -9.37 9.00
C ALA A 63 -12.80 -10.88 9.28
N VAL A 64 -11.84 -11.65 8.79
CA VAL A 64 -11.83 -13.13 8.89
C VAL A 64 -10.89 -13.66 9.98
N ASP A 65 -9.81 -12.92 10.29
CA ASP A 65 -8.71 -13.41 11.14
C ASP A 65 -8.54 -12.61 12.44
N VAL A 66 -9.32 -11.56 12.64
CA VAL A 66 -9.23 -10.71 13.82
C VAL A 66 -10.60 -10.13 14.17
N GLU A 67 -10.96 -10.20 15.45
CA GLU A 67 -12.07 -9.42 15.97
C GLU A 67 -11.62 -7.96 16.07
N LEU A 68 -12.04 -7.16 15.10
CA LEU A 68 -11.79 -5.73 15.06
C LEU A 68 -13.03 -5.00 15.53
N THR A 69 -12.90 -4.09 16.49
CA THR A 69 -13.95 -3.11 16.78
C THR A 69 -13.88 -1.97 15.77
N LYS A 70 -15.00 -1.26 15.59
CA LYS A 70 -15.06 -0.08 14.71
C LYS A 70 -14.01 0.99 15.10
N GLU A 71 -13.84 1.22 16.39
CA GLU A 71 -12.83 2.15 16.93
C GLU A 71 -11.41 1.75 16.55
N GLN A 72 -11.08 0.45 16.64
CA GLN A 72 -9.76 -0.03 16.23
C GLN A 72 -9.55 0.09 14.72
N ALA A 73 -10.58 -0.13 13.90
CA ALA A 73 -10.51 0.05 12.46
C ALA A 73 -10.23 1.51 12.09
N LEU A 74 -10.99 2.44 12.68
CA LEU A 74 -10.78 3.88 12.50
C LEU A 74 -9.37 4.31 12.92
N ARG A 75 -8.94 3.87 14.10
CA ARG A 75 -7.59 4.15 14.59
C ARG A 75 -6.52 3.63 13.64
N ARG A 76 -6.74 2.47 13.00
CA ARG A 76 -5.83 1.93 12.00
C ARG A 76 -5.74 2.81 10.77
N TYR A 77 -6.87 3.28 10.25
CA TYR A 77 -6.91 4.13 9.06
C TYR A 77 -6.15 5.43 9.28
N GLU A 78 -6.33 6.07 10.43
CA GLU A 78 -5.56 7.25 10.82
C GLU A 78 -4.04 6.99 10.80
N LEU A 79 -3.61 5.87 11.39
CA LEU A 79 -2.19 5.52 11.47
C LEU A 79 -1.58 5.13 10.13
N GLN A 80 -2.39 4.68 9.17
CA GLN A 80 -1.96 4.16 7.87
C GLN A 80 -2.26 5.10 6.71
N GLU A 81 -2.87 6.27 6.95
CA GLU A 81 -3.29 7.20 5.91
C GLU A 81 -2.15 7.56 4.95
N ALA A 82 -0.95 7.83 5.49
CA ALA A 82 0.24 8.14 4.70
C ALA A 82 0.66 7.02 3.74
N LEU A 83 0.36 5.76 4.06
CA LEU A 83 0.64 4.61 3.19
C LEU A 83 -0.32 4.53 2.00
N VAL A 84 -1.52 5.11 2.14
CA VAL A 84 -2.56 5.08 1.10
C VAL A 84 -2.52 6.35 0.28
N ALA A 85 -2.60 7.52 0.92
CA ALA A 85 -2.68 8.82 0.23
C ALA A 85 -1.34 9.23 -0.42
N GLY A 86 -0.22 8.71 0.06
CA GLY A 86 1.11 9.21 -0.30
C GLY A 86 1.42 10.56 0.36
N SER A 87 2.69 10.93 0.39
CA SER A 87 3.19 12.19 0.96
C SER A 87 3.63 13.20 -0.11
N ASP A 88 3.49 12.86 -1.39
CA ASP A 88 4.17 13.50 -2.52
C ASP A 88 3.23 14.29 -3.47
N GLU A 89 2.00 14.63 -3.02
CA GLU A 89 0.95 15.29 -3.83
C GLU A 89 0.60 14.55 -5.14
N LEU A 90 1.09 13.31 -5.30
CA LEU A 90 0.84 12.50 -6.49
C LEU A 90 -0.54 11.83 -6.41
N PRO A 91 -1.11 11.42 -7.56
CA PRO A 91 -2.38 10.69 -7.56
C PRO A 91 -2.30 9.41 -6.72
N LEU A 92 -3.43 9.04 -6.10
CA LEU A 92 -3.56 7.80 -5.35
C LEU A 92 -3.03 6.58 -6.13
N GLY A 93 -2.15 5.80 -5.50
CA GLY A 93 -1.53 4.62 -6.11
C GLY A 93 -0.46 4.91 -7.17
N HIS A 94 -0.06 6.17 -7.34
CA HIS A 94 1.06 6.53 -8.20
C HIS A 94 2.38 6.00 -7.62
N MET A 95 3.27 5.55 -8.51
CA MET A 95 4.59 5.07 -8.13
C MET A 95 5.64 5.66 -9.06
N THR A 96 6.77 6.09 -8.48
CA THR A 96 7.92 6.63 -9.22
C THR A 96 9.07 5.62 -9.32
N ALA A 97 9.79 5.65 -10.44
CA ALA A 97 10.99 4.83 -10.64
C ALA A 97 12.10 5.20 -9.65
N ASP A 98 12.21 6.47 -9.29
CA ASP A 98 13.21 6.99 -8.36
C ASP A 98 13.05 6.39 -6.94
N ARG A 99 11.81 6.27 -6.44
CA ARG A 99 11.54 5.59 -5.16
C ARG A 99 11.85 4.09 -5.22
N TRP A 100 11.50 3.41 -6.33
CA TRP A 100 11.88 2.01 -6.55
C TRP A 100 13.41 1.82 -6.57
N ASN A 101 14.14 2.71 -7.24
CA ASN A 101 15.60 2.64 -7.31
C ASN A 101 16.24 2.83 -5.92
N ARG A 102 15.73 3.76 -5.09
CA ARG A 102 16.20 3.93 -3.71
C ARG A 102 15.95 2.70 -2.84
N GLN A 103 14.78 2.09 -2.96
CA GLN A 103 14.44 0.85 -2.25
C GLN A 103 15.43 -0.27 -2.63
N VAL A 104 15.62 -0.52 -3.93
CA VAL A 104 16.55 -1.56 -4.40
C VAL A 104 17.98 -1.26 -3.95
N ALA A 105 18.43 -0.01 -4.04
CA ALA A 105 19.76 0.39 -3.58
C ALA A 105 19.94 0.14 -2.08
N SER A 106 18.92 0.42 -1.25
CA SER A 106 18.95 0.18 0.19
C SER A 106 19.05 -1.32 0.49
N LEU A 107 18.26 -2.14 -0.19
CA LEU A 107 18.32 -3.60 -0.04
C LEU A 107 19.69 -4.16 -0.41
N ILE A 108 20.33 -3.64 -1.46
CA ILE A 108 21.71 -4.03 -1.84
C ILE A 108 22.72 -3.58 -0.78
N GLN A 109 22.65 -2.31 -0.35
CA GLN A 109 23.58 -1.74 0.63
C GLN A 109 23.59 -2.54 1.94
N TYR A 110 22.44 -3.04 2.38
CA TYR A 110 22.30 -3.82 3.61
C TYR A 110 22.30 -5.34 3.38
N GLY A 111 22.73 -5.81 2.21
CA GLY A 111 22.92 -7.23 1.91
C GLY A 111 21.64 -8.07 1.89
N GLN A 112 20.48 -7.45 1.67
CA GLN A 112 19.18 -8.11 1.53
C GLN A 112 18.90 -8.55 0.10
N MET A 113 19.63 -8.00 -0.87
CA MET A 113 19.51 -8.31 -2.29
C MET A 113 20.88 -8.22 -2.96
N GLU A 114 21.12 -9.09 -3.93
CA GLU A 114 22.25 -8.99 -4.84
C GLU A 114 21.72 -8.60 -6.22
N LEU A 115 22.41 -7.69 -6.91
CA LEU A 115 22.13 -7.50 -8.33
C LEU A 115 22.70 -8.71 -9.07
N PRO A 116 21.89 -9.39 -9.92
CA PRO A 116 22.46 -10.38 -10.82
C PRO A 116 23.55 -9.68 -11.64
N MET A 117 24.72 -10.31 -11.74
CA MET A 117 25.78 -9.78 -12.58
C MET A 117 25.23 -9.62 -14.00
N CYS A 118 25.44 -8.45 -14.60
CA CYS A 118 25.13 -8.28 -16.01
C CYS A 118 26.03 -9.25 -16.81
N GLU A 119 25.41 -10.21 -17.50
CA GLU A 119 26.08 -11.04 -18.52
C GLU A 119 26.27 -10.25 -19.83
#